data_AF-A0A952WJT2-F1
#
_entry.id   AF-A0A952WJT2-F1
#
_cell.length_a   1.000
_cell.length_b   1.000
_cell.length_c   1.000
_cell.angle_alpha   90.00
_cell.angle_beta   90.00
_cell.angle_gamma   90.00
#
_symmetry.space_group_name_H-M   'P 1'
#
loop_
_entity.id
_entity.type
_entity.pdbx_description
1 polymer ?
#
loop_
_entity_poly.entity_id
_entity_poly.type
_entity_poly.pdbx_seq_one_letter_code
_entity_poly.pdbx_strand_id
1 'polypeptide(L)'
;MRRNRRQSGPEDRLRAEHMLYLCRECIAEFASVDEETFRARRVFQTSLAWYLQAIGEAASRVSDEARAKLPAVPWKQIVGTRHILSHEYDRLMPDKLWRILRSHLPSLLAALEKGIDSLPNDNERG
;
A
#
# COMPACT_ATOMS: atom_id res chain seq x y z
N MET A 1 1.57 -18.56 -20.75
CA MET A 1 2.22 -18.22 -19.46
C MET A 1 1.23 -18.44 -18.33
N ARG A 2 1.39 -19.50 -17.53
CA ARG A 2 0.50 -19.80 -16.40
C ARG A 2 0.91 -18.92 -15.22
N ARG A 3 0.06 -17.97 -14.80
CA ARG A 3 0.22 -17.28 -13.51
C ARG A 3 0.10 -18.36 -12.44
N ASN A 4 1.21 -18.66 -11.77
CA ASN A 4 1.24 -19.61 -10.67
C ASN A 4 0.26 -19.09 -9.60
N ARG A 5 -0.86 -19.79 -9.40
CA ARG A 5 -1.88 -19.40 -8.42
C ARG A 5 -1.27 -19.68 -7.04
N ARG A 6 -0.65 -18.66 -6.44
CA ARG A 6 0.06 -18.77 -5.16
C ARG A 6 -0.98 -19.08 -4.09
N GLN A 7 -0.94 -20.28 -3.54
CA GLN A 7 -1.82 -20.70 -2.45
C GLN A 7 -1.61 -19.79 -1.23
N SER A 8 -2.68 -19.47 -0.51
CA SER A 8 -2.61 -18.66 0.70
C SER A 8 -1.67 -19.27 1.74
N GLY A 9 -0.83 -18.43 2.32
CA GLY A 9 0.09 -18.81 3.39
C GLY A 9 0.17 -17.71 4.45
N PRO A 10 0.77 -18.00 5.62
CA PRO A 10 0.87 -17.03 6.70
C PRO A 10 1.71 -15.79 6.32
N GLU A 11 2.57 -15.94 5.31
CA GLU A 11 3.26 -14.82 4.64
C GLU A 11 2.29 -13.74 4.09
N ASP A 12 1.03 -14.08 3.80
CA ASP A 12 0.03 -13.10 3.36
C ASP A 12 -0.36 -12.13 4.47
N ARG A 13 -0.47 -12.62 5.71
CA ARG A 13 -0.70 -11.77 6.88
C ARG A 13 0.50 -10.86 7.09
N LEU A 14 1.71 -11.40 7.08
CA LEU A 14 2.94 -10.60 7.19
C LEU A 14 3.02 -9.50 6.11
N ARG A 15 2.62 -9.80 4.87
CA ARG A 15 2.56 -8.80 3.79
C ARG A 15 1.52 -7.72 4.05
N ALA A 16 0.33 -8.10 4.51
CA ALA A 16 -0.70 -7.14 4.89
C ALA A 16 -0.28 -6.27 6.09
N GLU A 17 0.42 -6.85 7.08
CA GLU A 17 0.98 -6.15 8.23
C GLU A 17 2.06 -5.17 7.81
N HIS A 18 2.92 -5.56 6.86
CA HIS A 18 3.91 -4.67 6.29
C HIS A 18 3.24 -3.50 5.53
N MET A 19 2.19 -3.75 4.74
CA MET A 19 1.41 -2.67 4.12
C MET A 19 0.82 -1.73 5.17
N LEU A 20 0.27 -2.28 6.25
CA LEU A 20 -0.31 -1.53 7.36
C LEU A 20 0.73 -0.62 8.02
N TYR A 21 1.89 -1.19 8.34
CA TYR A 21 3.04 -0.46 8.90
C TYR A 21 3.46 0.70 8.00
N LEU A 22 3.68 0.45 6.69
CA LEU A 22 4.07 1.47 5.73
C LEU A 22 3.02 2.59 5.60
N CYS A 23 1.73 2.25 5.64
CA CYS A 23 0.67 3.26 5.60
C CYS A 23 0.73 4.16 6.84
N ARG A 24 0.85 3.58 8.03
CA ARG A 24 0.94 4.35 9.29
C ARG A 24 2.17 5.24 9.31
N GLU A 25 3.33 4.68 8.96
CA GLU A 25 4.60 5.41 8.94
C GLU A 25 4.52 6.60 7.97
N CYS A 26 4.07 6.37 6.73
CA CYS A 26 3.92 7.42 5.73
C CYS A 26 2.96 8.53 6.20
N ILE A 27 1.80 8.17 6.77
CA ILE A 27 0.83 9.16 7.26
C ILE A 27 1.43 9.99 8.41
N ALA A 28 2.17 9.35 9.32
CA ALA A 28 2.82 10.02 10.44
C ALA A 28 3.93 10.98 9.97
N GLU A 29 4.79 10.54 9.05
CA GLU A 29 5.89 11.33 8.49
C GLU A 29 5.39 12.65 7.86
N PHE A 30 4.24 12.60 7.18
CA PHE A 30 3.65 13.77 6.55
C PHE A 30 2.54 14.44 7.39
N ALA A 31 2.37 14.09 8.66
CA ALA A 31 1.25 14.58 9.47
C ALA A 31 1.22 16.12 9.58
N SER A 32 2.38 16.76 9.74
CA SER A 32 2.53 18.22 9.89
C SER A 32 2.83 18.97 8.60
N VAL A 33 2.98 18.27 7.47
CA VAL A 33 3.35 18.88 6.18
C VAL A 33 2.10 19.39 5.47
N ASP A 34 2.01 20.69 5.16
CA ASP A 34 0.92 21.22 4.32
C ASP A 34 1.12 20.95 2.82
N GLU A 35 0.08 21.22 2.04
CA GLU A 35 0.05 20.94 0.60
C GLU A 35 1.08 21.77 -0.17
N GLU A 36 1.27 23.03 0.20
CA GLU A 36 2.20 23.95 -0.47
C GLU A 36 3.64 23.48 -0.28
N THR A 37 4.00 23.14 0.97
CA THR A 37 5.30 22.58 1.32
C THR A 37 5.55 21.25 0.60
N PHE A 38 4.53 20.39 0.52
CA PHE A 38 4.62 19.14 -0.24
C PHE A 38 4.89 19.36 -1.74
N ARG A 39 4.20 20.32 -2.34
CA ARG A 39 4.36 20.68 -3.77
C ARG A 39 5.73 21.29 -4.05
N ALA A 40 6.23 22.13 -3.15
CA ALA A 40 7.53 22.79 -3.29
C ALA A 40 8.73 21.84 -3.10
N ARG A 41 8.55 20.72 -2.41
CA ARG A 41 9.66 19.82 -2.05
C ARG A 41 9.63 18.51 -2.82
N ARG A 42 10.51 18.41 -3.83
CA ARG A 42 10.66 17.18 -4.63
C ARG A 42 11.02 15.96 -3.77
N VAL A 43 11.80 16.14 -2.70
CA VAL A 43 12.15 15.06 -1.76
C VAL A 43 10.91 14.44 -1.09
N PHE A 44 9.87 15.23 -0.79
CA PHE A 44 8.62 14.73 -0.22
C PHE A 44 7.83 13.89 -1.22
N GLN A 45 7.78 14.34 -2.47
CA GLN A 45 7.16 13.59 -3.56
C GLN A 45 7.88 12.26 -3.81
N THR A 46 9.23 12.28 -3.82
CA THR A 46 10.04 11.08 -3.99
C THR A 46 9.89 10.12 -2.81
N SER A 47 9.86 10.62 -1.58
CA SER A 47 9.63 9.82 -0.37
C SER A 47 8.25 9.15 -0.41
N LEU A 48 7.18 9.90 -0.72
CA LEU A 48 5.85 9.33 -0.87
C LEU A 48 5.79 8.31 -2.02
N ALA A 49 6.43 8.58 -3.15
CA ALA A 49 6.52 7.64 -4.26
C ALA A 49 7.17 6.32 -3.83
N TRP A 50 8.22 6.37 -3.00
CA TRP A 50 8.83 5.17 -2.43
C TRP A 50 7.85 4.38 -1.54
N TYR A 51 7.15 5.03 -0.61
CA TYR A 51 6.14 4.36 0.23
C TYR A 51 5.08 3.66 -0.63
N LEU A 52 4.56 4.35 -1.66
CA LEU A 52 3.54 3.79 -2.55
C LEU A 52 4.08 2.60 -3.37
N GLN A 53 5.35 2.63 -3.79
CA GLN A 53 5.98 1.48 -4.45
C GLN A 53 6.13 0.30 -3.49
N ALA A 54 6.59 0.53 -2.26
CA ALA A 54 6.77 -0.50 -1.25
C ALA A 54 5.43 -1.16 -0.85
N ILE A 55 4.39 -0.35 -0.62
CA ILE A 55 3.02 -0.83 -0.38
C ILE A 55 2.52 -1.65 -1.58
N GLY A 56 2.73 -1.16 -2.80
CA GLY A 56 2.32 -1.85 -4.01
C GLY A 56 3.04 -3.19 -4.23
N GLU A 57 4.33 -3.25 -3.91
CA GLU A 57 5.12 -4.48 -3.96
C GLU A 57 4.58 -5.51 -2.97
N ALA A 58 4.36 -5.12 -1.72
CA ALA A 58 3.77 -5.99 -0.71
C ALA A 58 2.38 -6.49 -1.15
N ALA A 59 1.52 -5.59 -1.62
CA ALA A 59 0.18 -5.92 -2.13
C ALA A 59 0.21 -6.90 -3.29
N SER A 60 1.17 -6.78 -4.21
CA SER A 60 1.30 -7.65 -5.38
C SER A 60 1.60 -9.11 -5.00
N ARG A 61 2.20 -9.33 -3.83
CA ARG A 61 2.62 -10.64 -3.33
C ARG A 61 1.55 -11.33 -2.49
N VAL A 62 0.50 -10.63 -2.05
CA VAL A 62 -0.64 -11.21 -1.34
C VAL A 62 -1.42 -12.15 -2.27
N SER A 63 -1.73 -13.36 -1.80
CA SER A 63 -2.54 -14.36 -2.53
C SER A 63 -3.96 -13.87 -2.84
N ASP A 64 -4.58 -14.41 -3.89
CA ASP A 64 -5.94 -14.01 -4.27
C ASP A 64 -6.97 -14.45 -3.21
N GLU A 65 -6.73 -15.55 -2.51
CA GLU A 65 -7.53 -16.03 -1.39
C GLU A 65 -7.48 -15.05 -0.20
N ALA A 66 -6.29 -14.54 0.16
CA ALA A 66 -6.17 -13.52 1.21
C ALA A 66 -6.78 -12.18 0.78
N ARG A 67 -6.61 -11.79 -0.48
CA ARG A 67 -7.27 -10.59 -1.03
C ARG A 67 -8.80 -10.69 -0.95
N ALA A 68 -9.36 -11.88 -1.19
CA ALA A 68 -10.80 -12.11 -1.10
C ALA A 68 -11.34 -11.96 0.33
N LYS A 69 -10.53 -12.25 1.36
CA LYS A 69 -10.86 -11.99 2.77
C LYS A 69 -10.83 -10.51 3.15
N LEU A 70 -10.16 -9.69 2.34
CA LEU A 70 -9.99 -8.25 2.53
C LEU A 70 -10.62 -7.45 1.36
N PRO A 71 -11.94 -7.55 1.12
CA PRO A 71 -12.57 -6.97 -0.07
C PRO A 71 -12.60 -5.43 -0.07
N ALA A 72 -12.48 -4.81 1.11
CA ALA A 72 -12.43 -3.35 1.25
C ALA A 72 -11.09 -2.76 0.78
N VAL A 73 -10.03 -3.57 0.67
CA VAL A 73 -8.72 -3.12 0.20
C VAL A 73 -8.75 -3.03 -1.34
N PRO A 74 -8.42 -1.87 -1.93
CA PRO A 74 -8.48 -1.69 -3.38
C PRO A 74 -7.26 -2.30 -4.10
N TRP A 75 -7.09 -3.63 -4.01
CA TRP A 75 -5.92 -4.38 -4.47
C TRP A 75 -5.45 -4.03 -5.89
N LYS A 76 -6.38 -4.00 -6.85
CA LYS A 76 -6.06 -3.70 -8.25
C LYS A 76 -5.49 -2.29 -8.42
N GLN A 77 -6.03 -1.32 -7.68
CA GLN A 77 -5.57 0.07 -7.75
C GLN A 77 -4.18 0.19 -7.15
N ILE A 78 -3.94 -0.40 -5.97
CA ILE A 78 -2.65 -0.37 -5.27
C ILE A 78 -1.54 -0.98 -6.14
N VAL A 79 -1.79 -2.17 -6.70
CA VAL A 79 -0.83 -2.84 -7.60
C VAL A 79 -0.64 -2.03 -8.89
N GLY A 80 -1.70 -1.43 -9.43
CA GLY A 80 -1.63 -0.54 -10.59
C GLY A 80 -0.78 0.71 -10.33
N THR A 81 -0.91 1.32 -9.16
CA THR A 81 -0.14 2.50 -8.75
C THR A 81 1.37 2.21 -8.76
N ARG A 82 1.80 1.02 -8.34
CA ARG A 82 3.21 0.59 -8.47
C ARG A 82 3.69 0.63 -9.93
N HIS A 83 2.91 0.08 -10.87
CA HIS A 83 3.30 0.07 -12.28
C HIS A 83 3.44 1.49 -12.84
N ILE A 84 2.52 2.39 -12.49
CA ILE A 84 2.59 3.80 -12.88
C ILE A 84 3.83 4.47 -12.28
N LEU A 85 4.11 4.24 -10.98
CA LEU A 85 5.27 4.80 -10.30
C LEU A 85 6.61 4.24 -10.81
N SER A 86 6.66 3.01 -11.32
CA SER A 86 7.89 2.45 -11.88
C SER A 86 8.25 2.98 -13.27
N HIS A 87 7.27 3.46 -14.05
CA HIS A 87 7.47 3.90 -15.43
C HIS A 87 7.22 5.39 -15.66
N GLU A 88 6.44 6.04 -14.82
CA GLU A 88 5.89 7.39 -15.05
C GLU A 88 5.91 8.24 -13.77
N TYR A 89 6.82 8.00 -12.81
CA TYR A 89 6.89 8.81 -11.58
C TYR A 89 7.15 10.30 -11.86
N ASP A 90 7.85 10.61 -12.96
CA ASP A 90 8.11 11.96 -13.44
C ASP A 90 6.82 12.70 -13.84
N ARG A 91 5.79 11.96 -14.27
CA ARG A 91 4.50 12.48 -14.74
C ARG A 91 3.45 12.60 -13.63
N LEU A 92 3.74 12.06 -12.44
CA LEU A 92 2.82 12.20 -11.30
C LEU A 92 2.89 13.62 -10.76
N MET A 93 1.91 14.40 -11.20
CA MET A 93 1.64 15.75 -10.70
C MET A 93 1.55 15.72 -9.15
N PRO A 94 2.22 16.65 -8.45
CA PRO A 94 2.21 16.74 -6.98
C PRO A 94 0.80 16.67 -6.37
N ASP A 95 -0.20 17.20 -7.06
CA ASP A 95 -1.63 17.18 -6.72
C ASP A 95 -2.18 15.76 -6.54
N LYS A 96 -1.81 14.86 -7.45
CA LYS A 96 -2.26 13.46 -7.42
C LYS A 96 -1.63 12.73 -6.24
N LEU A 97 -0.34 12.96 -6.02
CA LEU A 97 0.40 12.40 -4.90
C LEU A 97 -0.18 12.89 -3.56
N TRP A 98 -0.44 14.18 -3.45
CA TRP A 98 -1.07 14.77 -2.28
C TRP A 98 -2.46 14.16 -1.98
N ARG A 99 -3.31 13.98 -3.01
CA ARG A 99 -4.61 13.31 -2.84
C ARG A 99 -4.47 11.86 -2.39
N ILE A 100 -3.47 11.14 -2.92
CA ILE A 100 -3.18 9.77 -2.46
C ILE A 100 -2.82 9.79 -0.98
N LEU A 101 -1.93 10.70 -0.57
CA LEU A 101 -1.50 10.84 0.82
C LEU A 101 -2.65 11.19 1.77
N ARG A 102 -3.51 12.16 1.41
CA ARG A 102 -4.54 12.68 2.32
C ARG A 102 -5.86 11.93 2.30
N SER A 103 -6.16 11.17 1.24
CA SER A 103 -7.45 10.49 1.12
C SER A 103 -7.30 8.98 0.95
N HIS A 104 -6.44 8.53 0.04
CA HIS A 104 -6.37 7.11 -0.31
C HIS A 104 -5.56 6.28 0.70
N LEU A 105 -4.44 6.80 1.19
CA LEU A 105 -3.63 6.12 2.22
C LEU A 105 -4.39 5.94 3.55
N PRO A 106 -5.10 6.94 4.10
CA PRO A 106 -5.91 6.75 5.30
C PRO A 106 -7.04 5.73 5.10
N SER A 107 -7.67 5.73 3.91
CA SER A 107 -8.72 4.75 3.58
C SER A 107 -8.15 3.32 3.49
N LEU A 108 -6.96 3.17 2.90
CA LEU A 108 -6.25 1.90 2.86
C LEU A 108 -5.86 1.42 4.27
N LEU A 109 -5.34 2.31 5.10
CA LEU A 109 -5.00 2.02 6.49
C LEU A 109 -6.20 1.44 7.23
N ALA A 110 -7.33 2.14 7.21
CA ALA A 110 -8.55 1.69 7.90
C ALA A 110 -9.08 0.34 7.36
N ALA A 111 -9.00 0.11 6.05
CA ALA A 111 -9.40 -1.15 5.44
C ALA A 111 -8.51 -2.33 5.87
N LEU A 112 -7.19 -2.10 5.98
CA LEU A 112 -6.25 -3.09 6.49
C LEU A 112 -6.50 -3.36 7.98
N GLU A 113 -6.60 -2.32 8.82
CA GLU A 113 -6.86 -2.46 10.26
C GLU A 113 -8.10 -3.28 10.57
N LYS A 114 -9.20 -3.02 9.84
CA LYS A 114 -10.46 -3.72 10.04
C LYS A 114 -10.41 -5.20 9.66
N GLY A 115 -9.58 -5.56 8.67
CA GLY A 115 -9.62 -6.87 8.05
C GLY A 115 -8.49 -7.81 8.43
N ILE A 116 -7.36 -7.29 8.91
CA ILE A 116 -6.11 -8.06 9.04
C ILE A 116 -6.24 -9.30 9.94
N ASP A 117 -7.08 -9.23 10.96
CA ASP A 117 -7.33 -10.36 11.87
C ASP A 117 -8.10 -11.52 11.22
N SER A 118 -8.71 -11.31 10.05
CA SER A 118 -9.31 -12.39 9.27
C SER A 118 -8.28 -13.27 8.54
N LEU A 119 -7.00 -12.84 8.51
CA LEU A 119 -5.90 -13.61 7.95
C LEU A 119 -5.29 -14.53 9.00
N PRO A 120 -4.97 -15.79 8.63
CA PRO A 120 -4.38 -16.76 9.55
C PRO A 120 -3.03 -16.29 10.08
N ASN A 121 -2.77 -16.56 11.36
CA ASN A 121 -1.51 -16.26 12.04
C ASN A 121 -0.46 -17.35 11.80
N ASP A 122 0.83 -16.96 11.76
CA ASP A 122 1.95 -17.91 11.68
C ASP A 122 1.99 -18.88 12.88
N ASN A 123 1.48 -18.48 14.05
CA ASN A 123 1.48 -19.28 15.29
C ASN A 123 0.60 -20.54 15.27
N GLU A 124 -0.12 -20.82 14.18
CA GLU A 124 -0.96 -22.03 14.03
C GLU A 124 -0.25 -23.18 13.30
N ARG A 125 1.02 -23.01 12.90
CA ARG A 125 1.87 -24.10 12.45
C ARG A 125 2.84 -24.42 13.59
N GLY A 126 2.59 -25.57 14.23
CA GLY A 126 3.29 -26.04 15.43
C GLY A 126 4.80 -26.15 15.34
#